data_AF-A0A7J4LSR4-F1
#
_entry.id   AF-A0A7J4LSR4-F1
#
_cell.length_a   1.000
_cell.length_b   1.000
_cell.length_c   1.000
_cell.angle_alpha   90.00
_cell.angle_beta   90.00
_cell.angle_gamma   90.00
#
_symmetry.space_group_name_H-M   'P 1'
#
loop_
_entity.id
_entity.type
_entity.pdbx_description
1 polymer ?
#
loop_
_entity_poly.entity_id
_entity_poly.type
_entity_poly.pdbx_seq_one_letter_code
_entity_poly.pdbx_strand_id
1 'polypeptide(L)'
;MKWILTFNEAQKILKAKEGPLTLSLDLGLSTATIEKSKTNVKIGDQTIPLKAFTKVKESFCYAVEDHQLKKVALFSEDTNLYYKLLPTSDWPTITLSSTPMHRHTHFSPAQDAKLKIKEIAPIKGKVLDTCCGLGYTAILAVKYADDVYTFEVDKNVLLVASYNPYSPELWANKKIHLTEGKDSAEAI
;
A
#
# COMPACT_ATOMS: atom_id res chain seq x y z
N MET A 1 3.16 -12.73 3.46
CA MET A 1 3.64 -11.34 3.68
C MET A 1 4.30 -10.90 2.39
N LYS A 2 3.89 -9.78 1.80
CA LYS A 2 4.53 -9.24 0.59
C LYS A 2 5.60 -8.23 1.01
N TRP A 3 6.81 -8.37 0.49
CA TRP A 3 7.87 -7.40 0.73
C TRP A 3 7.71 -6.23 -0.24
N ILE A 4 7.62 -5.02 0.30
CA ILE A 4 7.51 -3.77 -0.45
C ILE A 4 8.65 -2.85 -0.05
N LEU A 5 9.41 -2.39 -1.04
CA LEU A 5 10.52 -1.46 -0.81
C LEU A 5 10.38 -0.20 -1.65
N THR A 6 11.00 0.88 -1.18
CA THR A 6 11.09 2.15 -1.90
C THR A 6 12.52 2.39 -2.38
N PHE A 7 12.72 3.50 -3.07
CA PHE A 7 14.06 3.99 -3.41
C PHE A 7 14.97 4.14 -2.20
N ASN A 8 14.46 4.60 -1.06
CA ASN A 8 15.27 4.80 0.14
C ASN A 8 15.87 3.48 0.64
N GLU A 9 15.07 2.42 0.68
CA GLU A 9 15.51 1.07 1.06
C GLU A 9 16.52 0.54 0.03
N ALA A 10 16.26 0.71 -1.26
CA ALA A 10 17.20 0.31 -2.31
C ALA A 10 18.56 1.02 -2.16
N GLN A 11 18.58 2.31 -1.86
CA GLN A 11 19.82 3.06 -1.63
C GLN A 11 20.56 2.59 -0.37
N LYS A 12 19.84 2.30 0.72
CA LYS A 12 20.45 1.72 1.94
C LYS A 12 21.11 0.38 1.62
N ILE A 13 20.43 -0.49 0.88
CA ILE A 13 20.94 -1.79 0.44
C ILE A 13 22.18 -1.63 -0.43
N LEU A 14 22.17 -0.74 -1.43
CA LEU A 14 23.31 -0.51 -2.31
C LEU A 14 24.55 -0.02 -1.55
N LYS A 15 24.38 0.86 -0.56
CA LYS A 15 25.46 1.45 0.24
C LYS A 15 25.98 0.55 1.37
N ALA A 16 25.18 -0.42 1.83
CA ALA A 16 25.57 -1.32 2.91
C ALA A 16 26.79 -2.18 2.54
N LYS A 17 27.54 -2.65 3.53
CA LYS A 17 28.57 -3.69 3.33
C LYS A 17 27.89 -5.04 3.06
N GLU A 18 28.66 -6.02 2.60
CA GLU A 18 28.22 -7.41 2.56
C GLU A 18 27.87 -7.89 3.99
N GLY A 19 26.92 -8.82 4.09
CA GLY A 19 26.42 -9.36 5.35
C GLY A 19 24.97 -8.98 5.65
N PRO A 20 24.54 -9.17 6.91
CA PRO A 20 23.18 -8.90 7.32
C PRO A 20 22.89 -7.39 7.39
N LEU A 21 21.71 -7.00 6.93
CA LEU A 21 21.20 -5.64 6.98
C LEU A 21 19.75 -5.65 7.50
N THR A 22 19.46 -4.87 8.54
CA THR A 22 18.09 -4.72 9.05
C THR A 22 17.49 -3.40 8.58
N LEU A 23 16.32 -3.47 7.95
CA LEU A 23 15.57 -2.33 7.42
C LEU A 23 14.07 -2.68 7.29
N SER A 24 13.23 -1.68 7.09
CA SER A 24 11.81 -1.92 6.77
C SER A 24 11.65 -2.33 5.31
N LEU A 25 10.82 -3.34 5.07
CA LEU A 25 10.43 -3.83 3.74
C LEU A 25 8.91 -3.98 3.63
N ASP A 26 8.21 -3.08 4.32
CA ASP A 26 6.76 -3.02 4.42
C ASP A 26 6.29 -1.57 4.67
N LEU A 27 7.02 -0.62 4.09
CA LEU A 27 6.74 0.82 4.15
C LEU A 27 6.68 1.41 5.57
N GLY A 28 7.44 0.84 6.51
CA GLY A 28 7.60 1.36 7.86
C GLY A 28 6.72 0.69 8.91
N LEU A 29 6.03 -0.40 8.59
CA LEU A 29 5.24 -1.16 9.56
C LEU A 29 6.12 -1.98 10.51
N SER A 30 7.17 -2.62 9.99
CA SER A 30 8.10 -3.44 10.76
C SER A 30 9.50 -3.42 10.15
N THR A 31 10.42 -4.17 10.74
CA THR A 31 11.77 -4.37 10.21
C THR A 31 12.03 -5.84 9.96
N ALA A 32 12.84 -6.12 8.93
CA ALA A 32 13.31 -7.45 8.58
C ALA A 32 14.82 -7.41 8.35
N THR A 33 15.49 -8.53 8.65
CA THR A 33 16.90 -8.73 8.31
C THR A 33 17.01 -9.40 6.96
N ILE A 34 17.79 -8.80 6.07
CA ILE A 34 18.15 -9.34 4.76
C ILE A 34 19.64 -9.66 4.72
N GLU A 35 20.04 -10.50 3.77
CA GLU A 35 21.46 -10.83 3.56
C GLU A 35 21.96 -10.24 2.23
N LYS A 36 22.95 -9.36 2.28
CA LYS A 36 23.58 -8.79 1.07
C LYS A 36 24.89 -9.51 0.76
N SER A 37 25.06 -9.94 -0.48
CA SER A 37 26.34 -10.39 -1.03
C SER A 37 26.85 -9.43 -2.12
N LYS A 38 27.99 -9.76 -2.74
CA LYS A 38 28.57 -9.00 -3.87
C LYS A 38 27.63 -8.87 -5.06
N THR A 39 26.80 -9.89 -5.30
CA THR A 39 26.01 -9.99 -6.53
C THR A 39 24.52 -10.05 -6.29
N ASN A 40 24.08 -10.42 -5.09
CA ASN A 40 22.68 -10.67 -4.78
C ASN A 40 22.28 -10.12 -3.41
N VAL A 41 20.98 -10.02 -3.20
CA VAL A 41 20.35 -9.67 -1.93
C VAL A 41 19.27 -10.70 -1.66
N LYS A 42 19.33 -11.36 -0.51
CA LYS A 42 18.34 -12.35 -0.08
C LYS A 42 17.34 -11.69 0.85
N ILE A 43 16.07 -11.68 0.44
CA ILE A 43 14.93 -11.11 1.15
C ILE A 43 13.94 -12.25 1.40
N GLY A 44 13.90 -12.80 2.62
CA GLY A 44 13.14 -14.03 2.89
C GLY A 44 13.64 -15.20 2.04
N ASP A 45 12.75 -15.79 1.26
CA ASP A 45 13.03 -16.85 0.28
C ASP A 45 13.44 -16.31 -1.11
N GLN A 46 13.33 -14.99 -1.32
CA GLN A 46 13.63 -14.35 -2.60
C GLN A 46 15.10 -13.96 -2.72
N THR A 47 15.77 -14.35 -3.79
CA THR A 47 17.13 -13.89 -4.12
C THR A 47 17.08 -12.94 -5.30
N ILE A 48 17.49 -11.69 -5.08
CA ILE A 48 17.39 -10.61 -6.07
C ILE A 48 18.80 -10.18 -6.50
N PRO A 49 19.10 -10.08 -7.81
CA PRO A 49 20.37 -9.52 -8.26
C PRO A 49 20.58 -8.09 -7.74
N LEU A 50 21.76 -7.82 -7.16
CA LEU A 50 22.11 -6.50 -6.61
C LEU A 50 21.97 -5.38 -7.67
N LYS A 51 22.22 -5.70 -8.94
CA LYS A 51 22.02 -4.80 -10.09
C LYS A 51 20.56 -4.36 -10.28
N ALA A 52 19.56 -5.08 -9.75
CA ALA A 52 18.17 -4.68 -9.86
C ALA A 52 17.87 -3.43 -9.02
N PHE A 53 18.53 -3.29 -7.86
CA PHE A 53 18.32 -2.18 -6.93
C PHE A 53 18.79 -0.84 -7.51
N THR A 54 19.72 -0.83 -8.47
CA THR A 54 20.16 0.40 -9.15
C THR A 54 19.11 0.96 -10.12
N LYS A 55 18.11 0.17 -10.50
CA LYS A 55 17.02 0.56 -11.40
C LYS A 55 15.75 1.02 -10.65
N VAL A 56 15.78 0.99 -9.32
CA VAL A 56 14.67 1.46 -8.48
C VAL A 56 14.56 2.97 -8.62
N LYS A 57 13.33 3.46 -8.82
CA LYS A 57 13.02 4.89 -8.97
C LYS A 57 12.26 5.41 -7.75
N GLU A 58 12.48 6.67 -7.41
CA GLU A 58 11.89 7.32 -6.23
C GLU A 58 10.36 7.33 -6.21
N SER A 59 9.73 7.49 -7.38
CA SER A 59 8.29 7.64 -7.51
C SER A 59 7.49 6.33 -7.58
N PHE A 60 8.06 5.21 -7.12
CA PHE A 60 7.44 3.88 -7.18
C PHE A 60 7.71 3.05 -5.93
N CYS A 61 6.71 2.32 -5.48
CA CYS A 61 6.90 1.14 -4.63
C CYS A 61 7.25 -0.08 -5.49
N TYR A 62 8.10 -0.96 -4.97
CA TYR A 62 8.50 -2.20 -5.62
C TYR A 62 8.16 -3.40 -4.74
N ALA A 63 7.44 -4.36 -5.30
CA ALA A 63 7.21 -5.66 -4.70
C ALA A 63 8.36 -6.62 -5.01
N VAL A 64 8.74 -7.43 -4.03
CA VAL A 64 9.68 -8.54 -4.22
C VAL A 64 8.88 -9.81 -4.52
N GLU A 65 8.83 -10.19 -5.79
CA GLU A 65 8.06 -11.34 -6.28
C GLU A 65 8.81 -12.02 -7.43
N ASP A 66 8.75 -13.34 -7.50
CA ASP A 66 9.37 -14.16 -8.54
C ASP A 66 10.87 -13.87 -8.74
N HIS A 67 11.61 -13.70 -7.63
CA HIS A 67 13.02 -13.34 -7.65
C HIS A 67 13.33 -12.02 -8.38
N GLN A 68 12.36 -11.11 -8.46
CA GLN A 68 12.47 -9.80 -9.11
C GLN A 68 11.91 -8.66 -8.25
N LEU A 69 12.36 -7.43 -8.57
CA LEU A 69 11.72 -6.21 -8.08
C LEU A 69 10.72 -5.73 -9.13
N LYS A 70 9.43 -5.94 -8.87
CA LYS A 70 8.34 -5.51 -9.75
C LYS A 70 7.76 -4.20 -9.25
N LYS A 71 7.57 -3.23 -10.15
CA LYS A 71 6.85 -2.01 -9.78
C LYS A 71 5.42 -2.35 -9.40
N VAL A 72 4.93 -1.77 -8.32
CA VAL A 72 3.50 -1.80 -7.97
C VAL A 72 2.80 -0.73 -8.82
N ALA A 73 2.63 -1.03 -10.10
CA ALA A 73 1.97 -0.17 -11.06
C ALA A 73 1.43 -0.98 -12.24
N LEU A 74 0.33 -0.54 -12.82
CA LEU A 74 -0.28 -1.16 -13.99
C LEU A 74 -0.97 -0.13 -14.89
N PHE A 75 -1.09 -0.44 -16.18
CA PHE A 75 -1.98 0.26 -17.09
C PHE A 75 -3.19 -0.64 -17.35
N SER A 76 -4.39 -0.06 -17.31
CA SER A 76 -5.64 -0.76 -17.59
C SER A 76 -6.16 -0.28 -18.94
N GLU A 77 -6.31 -1.19 -19.89
CA GLU A 77 -6.92 -0.89 -21.20
C GLU A 77 -8.41 -0.56 -21.05
N ASP A 78 -9.10 -1.22 -20.12
CA ASP A 78 -10.54 -1.04 -19.84
C ASP A 78 -10.87 0.39 -19.39
N THR A 79 -10.05 0.96 -18.51
CA THR A 79 -10.26 2.30 -17.93
C THR A 79 -9.42 3.36 -18.61
N ASN A 80 -8.44 2.98 -19.44
CA ASN A 80 -7.43 3.85 -20.05
C ASN A 80 -6.65 4.69 -19.01
N LEU A 81 -6.37 4.10 -17.84
CA LEU A 81 -5.69 4.75 -16.73
C LEU A 81 -4.42 4.00 -16.32
N TYR A 82 -3.45 4.77 -15.80
CA TYR A 82 -2.21 4.23 -15.23
C TYR A 82 -2.23 4.31 -13.70
N TYR A 83 -2.21 3.18 -13.03
CA TYR A 83 -2.26 3.08 -11.58
C TYR A 83 -0.86 2.84 -11.04
N LYS A 84 -0.49 3.53 -9.96
CA LYS A 84 0.74 3.22 -9.22
C LYS A 84 0.60 3.47 -7.73
N LEU A 85 1.24 2.62 -6.94
CA LEU A 85 1.47 2.89 -5.54
C LEU A 85 2.66 3.84 -5.40
N LEU A 86 2.39 5.02 -4.84
CA LEU A 86 3.34 6.11 -4.65
C LEU A 86 3.80 6.13 -3.18
N PRO A 87 5.10 5.97 -2.91
CA PRO A 87 5.62 6.11 -1.56
C PRO A 87 5.49 7.56 -1.09
N THR A 88 5.21 7.75 0.21
CA THR A 88 5.19 9.05 0.88
C THR A 88 6.13 9.01 2.09
N SER A 89 6.08 10.03 2.96
CA SER A 89 6.80 10.02 4.24
C SER A 89 6.25 9.01 5.26
N ASP A 90 5.01 8.55 5.10
CA ASP A 90 4.40 7.52 5.95
C ASP A 90 3.64 6.45 5.13
N TRP A 91 2.30 6.45 5.15
CA TRP A 91 1.47 5.52 4.41
C TRP A 91 1.47 5.92 2.94
N PRO A 92 1.63 4.96 1.99
CA PRO A 92 1.64 5.29 0.59
C PRO A 92 0.28 5.83 0.14
N THR A 93 0.27 6.48 -1.03
CA THR A 93 -0.95 6.82 -1.74
C THR A 93 -1.00 6.07 -3.07
N ILE A 94 -2.16 6.02 -3.69
CA ILE A 94 -2.31 5.56 -5.07
C ILE A 94 -2.47 6.78 -5.97
N THR A 95 -1.91 6.73 -7.18
CA THR A 95 -2.26 7.68 -8.24
C THR A 95 -3.06 6.98 -9.33
N LEU A 96 -4.07 7.69 -9.84
CA LEU A 96 -4.77 7.35 -11.07
C LEU A 96 -4.23 8.31 -12.13
N SER A 97 -3.52 7.76 -13.10
CA SER A 97 -2.61 8.49 -13.98
C SER A 97 -1.60 9.32 -13.17
N SER A 98 -1.60 10.64 -13.32
CA SER A 98 -0.69 11.54 -12.59
C SER A 98 -1.32 12.16 -11.33
N THR A 99 -2.57 11.83 -11.02
CA THR A 99 -3.32 12.46 -9.93
C THR A 99 -3.31 11.56 -8.69
N PRO A 100 -2.72 11.99 -7.56
CA PRO A 100 -2.77 11.26 -6.31
C PRO A 100 -4.16 11.33 -5.68
N MET A 101 -4.63 10.21 -5.13
CA MET A 101 -5.96 10.10 -4.52
C MET A 101 -6.02 10.64 -3.09
N HIS A 102 -4.90 10.70 -2.39
CA HIS A 102 -4.78 11.31 -1.06
C HIS A 102 -4.05 12.65 -1.14
N ARG A 103 -4.47 13.60 -0.29
CA ARG A 103 -3.67 14.78 0.02
C ARG A 103 -2.34 14.30 0.60
N HIS A 104 -1.24 14.88 0.11
CA HIS A 104 0.13 14.56 0.56
C HIS A 104 1.02 15.81 0.65
N THR A 105 0.48 17.03 0.39
CA THR A 105 1.21 18.31 0.44
C THR A 105 1.10 19.01 1.80
N HIS A 106 -0.04 18.90 2.49
CA HIS A 106 -0.27 19.52 3.81
C HIS A 106 -0.52 18.49 4.92
N PHE A 107 -1.07 17.34 4.55
CA PHE A 107 -1.32 16.20 5.43
C PHE A 107 -0.80 14.97 4.72
N SER A 108 -0.20 14.06 5.47
CA SER A 108 0.14 12.74 4.94
C SER A 108 -1.12 11.88 4.79
N PRO A 109 -1.11 10.80 3.98
CA PRO A 109 -2.26 9.91 3.85
C PRO A 109 -2.73 9.33 5.20
N ALA A 110 -1.80 9.03 6.11
CA ALA A 110 -2.16 8.56 7.46
C ALA A 110 -2.84 9.66 8.30
N GLN A 111 -2.36 10.90 8.21
CA GLN A 111 -2.95 12.04 8.93
C GLN A 111 -4.34 12.37 8.40
N ASP A 112 -4.51 12.40 7.07
CA ASP A 112 -5.80 12.65 6.42
C ASP A 112 -6.86 11.63 6.87
N ALA A 113 -6.53 10.34 6.84
CA ALA A 113 -7.43 9.28 7.29
C ALA A 113 -7.79 9.41 8.78
N LYS A 114 -6.82 9.70 9.64
CA LYS A 114 -7.06 9.90 11.09
C LYS A 114 -7.94 11.12 11.37
N LEU A 115 -7.74 12.22 10.64
CA LEU A 115 -8.55 13.43 10.77
C LEU A 115 -10.00 13.18 10.36
N LYS A 116 -10.23 12.45 9.26
CA LYS A 116 -11.59 12.04 8.83
C LYS A 116 -12.33 11.27 9.92
N ILE A 117 -11.67 10.30 10.54
CA ILE A 117 -12.26 9.51 11.64
C ILE A 117 -12.55 10.37 12.87
N LYS A 118 -11.65 11.30 13.20
CA LYS A 118 -11.85 12.23 14.32
C LYS A 118 -13.06 13.14 14.09
N GLU A 119 -13.25 13.62 12.87
CA GLU A 119 -14.32 14.57 12.53
C GLU A 119 -15.72 13.97 12.66
N ILE A 120 -15.86 12.68 12.36
CA ILE A 120 -17.15 11.96 12.46
C ILE A 120 -17.38 11.32 13.83
N ALA A 121 -16.49 11.55 14.79
CA ALA A 121 -16.63 10.97 16.13
C ALA A 121 -17.76 11.65 16.94
N PRO A 122 -18.43 10.94 17.85
CA PRO A 122 -18.27 9.52 18.15
C PRO A 122 -18.94 8.63 17.09
N ILE A 123 -18.23 7.59 16.65
CA ILE A 123 -18.77 6.57 15.73
C ILE A 123 -19.56 5.55 16.56
N LYS A 124 -20.80 5.27 16.15
CA LYS A 124 -21.67 4.24 16.73
C LYS A 124 -22.44 3.54 15.61
N GLY A 125 -22.69 2.24 15.76
CA GLY A 125 -23.45 1.49 14.76
C GLY A 125 -22.64 1.20 13.50
N LYS A 126 -23.34 1.19 12.36
CA LYS A 126 -22.78 0.88 11.04
C LYS A 126 -22.20 2.13 10.36
N VAL A 127 -21.10 1.97 9.65
CA VAL A 127 -20.45 3.02 8.84
C VAL A 127 -20.48 2.63 7.37
N LEU A 128 -20.69 3.61 6.49
CA LEU A 128 -20.57 3.46 5.04
C LEU A 128 -19.37 4.28 4.52
N ASP A 129 -18.49 3.64 3.75
CA ASP A 129 -17.34 4.23 3.07
C ASP A 129 -17.45 3.99 1.54
N THR A 130 -17.86 5.01 0.78
CA THR A 130 -18.34 4.85 -0.60
C THR A 130 -17.26 4.87 -1.69
N CYS A 131 -15.97 4.92 -1.32
CA CYS A 131 -14.88 4.86 -2.30
C CYS A 131 -13.83 3.79 -1.99
N CYS A 132 -13.65 3.38 -0.72
CA CYS A 132 -12.62 2.47 -0.24
C CYS A 132 -11.17 2.92 -0.55
N GLY A 133 -10.76 2.93 -1.82
CA GLY A 133 -9.41 3.22 -2.26
C GLY A 133 -8.42 2.21 -1.69
N LEU A 134 -7.43 2.71 -0.95
CA LEU A 134 -6.49 1.86 -0.19
C LEU A 134 -7.08 1.36 1.15
N GLY A 135 -8.31 1.74 1.49
CA GLY A 135 -9.04 1.23 2.67
C GLY A 135 -8.78 1.95 3.98
N TYR A 136 -8.01 3.03 3.99
CA TYR A 136 -7.56 3.67 5.23
C TYR A 136 -8.71 4.14 6.12
N THR A 137 -9.76 4.72 5.53
CA THR A 137 -10.94 5.16 6.29
C THR A 137 -11.67 3.96 6.89
N ALA A 138 -12.00 2.95 6.08
CA ALA A 138 -12.68 1.75 6.55
C ALA A 138 -11.92 1.03 7.68
N ILE A 139 -10.61 0.82 7.49
CA ILE A 139 -9.73 0.16 8.48
C ILE A 139 -9.62 0.96 9.78
N LEU A 140 -9.65 2.29 9.73
CA LEU A 140 -9.65 3.08 10.96
C LEU A 140 -11.03 3.15 11.61
N ALA A 141 -12.11 3.19 10.83
CA ALA A 141 -13.49 3.25 11.33
C ALA A 141 -13.90 1.97 12.07
N VAL A 142 -13.46 0.80 11.59
CA VAL A 142 -13.86 -0.52 12.16
C VAL A 142 -13.42 -0.71 13.62
N LYS A 143 -12.47 0.11 14.10
CA LYS A 143 -12.03 0.12 15.50
C LYS A 143 -13.11 0.64 16.46
N TYR A 144 -14.09 1.37 15.93
CA TYR A 144 -15.14 2.04 16.70
C TYR A 144 -16.55 1.64 16.25
N ALA A 145 -16.72 1.26 14.98
CA ALA A 145 -18.00 0.82 14.41
C ALA A 145 -18.33 -0.64 14.77
N ASP A 146 -19.63 -0.97 14.70
CA ASP A 146 -20.10 -2.36 14.79
C ASP A 146 -19.77 -3.11 13.49
N ASP A 147 -20.06 -2.47 12.36
CA ASP A 147 -19.74 -2.91 11.00
C ASP A 147 -19.33 -1.71 10.13
N VAL A 148 -18.47 -1.95 9.16
CA VAL A 148 -18.09 -1.00 8.11
C VAL A 148 -18.41 -1.62 6.77
N TYR A 149 -19.27 -0.97 6.01
CA TYR A 149 -19.56 -1.31 4.62
C TYR A 149 -18.74 -0.39 3.74
N THR A 150 -17.89 -0.95 2.90
CA THR A 150 -17.00 -0.19 2.03
C THR A 150 -17.09 -0.72 0.60
N PHE A 151 -16.96 0.17 -0.36
CA PHE A 151 -17.18 -0.15 -1.76
C PHE A 151 -16.10 0.50 -2.63
N GLU A 152 -15.55 -0.27 -3.58
CA GLU A 152 -14.65 0.22 -4.63
C GLU A 152 -15.21 -0.17 -5.99
N VAL A 153 -15.28 0.80 -6.90
CA VAL A 153 -15.77 0.60 -8.26
C VAL A 153 -14.68 0.00 -9.17
N ASP A 154 -13.42 0.30 -8.87
CA ASP A 154 -12.31 -0.02 -9.73
C ASP A 154 -11.44 -1.15 -9.14
N LYS A 155 -11.60 -2.36 -9.69
CA LYS A 155 -10.79 -3.54 -9.36
C LYS A 155 -9.27 -3.29 -9.45
N ASN A 156 -8.83 -2.34 -10.29
CA ASN A 156 -7.40 -2.00 -10.40
C ASN A 156 -6.89 -1.29 -9.15
N VAL A 157 -7.75 -0.51 -8.48
CA VAL A 157 -7.42 0.13 -7.20
C VAL A 157 -7.27 -0.93 -6.11
N LEU A 158 -8.19 -1.90 -6.04
CA LEU A 158 -8.07 -3.03 -5.11
C LEU A 158 -6.86 -3.92 -5.40
N LEU A 159 -6.51 -4.13 -6.67
CA LEU A 159 -5.29 -4.84 -7.03
C LEU A 159 -4.05 -4.13 -6.48
N VAL A 160 -3.95 -2.80 -6.63
CA VAL A 160 -2.87 -2.02 -6.04
C VAL A 160 -2.93 -2.05 -4.50
N ALA A 161 -4.11 -1.97 -3.91
CA ALA A 161 -4.30 -2.08 -2.47
C ALA A 161 -3.82 -3.44 -1.93
N SER A 162 -3.94 -4.53 -2.70
CA SER A 162 -3.44 -5.86 -2.32
C SER A 162 -1.91 -5.94 -2.18
N TYR A 163 -1.20 -4.93 -2.70
CA TYR A 163 0.26 -4.76 -2.50
C TYR A 163 0.58 -3.80 -1.37
N ASN A 164 -0.36 -2.97 -0.93
CA ASN A 164 -0.13 -2.01 0.12
C ASN A 164 -0.09 -2.71 1.49
N PRO A 165 1.02 -2.63 2.24
CA PRO A 165 1.14 -3.26 3.56
C PRO A 165 0.10 -2.77 4.59
N TYR A 166 -0.47 -1.58 4.39
CA TYR A 166 -1.48 -0.98 5.27
C TYR A 166 -2.93 -1.37 4.95
N SER A 167 -3.17 -2.06 3.83
CA SER A 167 -4.51 -2.47 3.39
C SER A 167 -4.99 -3.88 3.78
N PRO A 168 -4.18 -4.85 4.28
CA PRO A 168 -4.65 -6.23 4.49
C PRO A 168 -5.90 -6.39 5.36
N GLU A 169 -6.11 -5.47 6.31
CA GLU A 169 -7.25 -5.50 7.21
C GLU A 169 -8.60 -5.34 6.48
N LEU A 170 -8.62 -4.75 5.27
CA LEU A 170 -9.82 -4.69 4.42
C LEU A 170 -10.44 -6.06 4.18
N TRP A 171 -9.61 -7.08 3.95
CA TRP A 171 -10.06 -8.43 3.65
C TRP A 171 -10.04 -9.36 4.87
N ALA A 172 -9.22 -9.04 5.88
CA ALA A 172 -9.02 -9.91 7.04
C ALA A 172 -10.02 -9.64 8.17
N ASN A 173 -10.54 -8.42 8.30
CA ASN A 173 -11.43 -8.04 9.39
C ASN A 173 -12.89 -8.36 9.06
N LYS A 174 -13.51 -9.26 9.83
CA LYS A 174 -14.90 -9.73 9.62
C LYS A 174 -15.97 -8.66 9.76
N LYS A 175 -15.64 -7.51 10.37
CA LYS A 175 -16.53 -6.35 10.50
C LYS A 175 -16.45 -5.41 9.28
N ILE A 176 -15.53 -5.65 8.36
CA ILE A 176 -15.42 -4.90 7.11
C ILE A 176 -16.08 -5.72 6.00
N HIS A 177 -17.10 -5.15 5.37
CA HIS A 177 -17.83 -5.72 4.25
C HIS A 177 -17.44 -4.95 3.00
N LEU A 178 -16.41 -5.45 2.29
CA LEU A 178 -15.95 -4.87 1.03
C LEU A 178 -16.79 -5.40 -0.14
N THR A 179 -17.41 -4.49 -0.89
CA THR A 179 -18.14 -4.81 -2.12
C THR A 179 -17.41 -4.24 -3.34
N GLU A 180 -17.25 -5.05 -4.37
CA GLU A 180 -16.84 -4.61 -5.71
C GLU A 180 -18.11 -4.38 -6.53
N GLY A 181 -18.38 -3.15 -6.96
CA GLY A 181 -19.69 -2.82 -7.54
C GLY A 181 -19.68 -1.58 -8.44
N LYS A 182 -20.85 -1.06 -8.80
CA LYS A 182 -20.95 0.25 -9.48
C LYS A 182 -21.78 1.26 -8.70
N ASP A 183 -22.50 0.80 -7.68
CA ASP A 183 -23.43 1.61 -6.91
C ASP A 183 -23.24 1.33 -5.41
N SER A 184 -23.17 2.38 -4.61
CA SER A 184 -23.11 2.26 -3.15
C SER A 184 -24.41 1.69 -2.55
N ALA A 185 -25.51 1.69 -3.30
CA ALA A 185 -26.74 0.98 -2.93
C ALA A 185 -26.53 -0.55 -2.83
N GLU A 186 -25.51 -1.10 -3.48
CA GLU A 186 -25.16 -2.53 -3.42
C GLU A 186 -24.38 -2.88 -2.14
N ALA A 187 -23.95 -1.87 -1.36
CA ALA A 187 -23.05 -2.06 -0.24
C ALA A 187 -23.75 -2.40 1.09
N ILE A 188 -25.08 -2.34 1.22
CA ILE A 188 -25.82 -2.51 2.50
C ILE A 188 -26.92 -3.57 2.37
#